data_AF-A0A7J4KT24-F1
#
_entry.id   AF-A0A7J4KT24-F1
#
_cell.length_a   1.000
_cell.length_b   1.000
_cell.length_c   1.000
_cell.angle_alpha   90.00
_cell.angle_beta   90.00
_cell.angle_gamma   90.00
#
_symmetry.space_group_name_H-M   'P 1'
#
loop_
_entity.id
_entity.type
_entity.pdbx_description
1 polymer ?
#
loop_
_entity_poly.entity_id
_entity_poly.type
_entity_poly.pdbx_seq_one_letter_code
_entity_poly.pdbx_strand_id
1 'polypeptide(L)' 'MAQHRNIKESTVWEHLAKLIEHHQCKINDVLPKDKINYIKQNMKSKADSLKDVKKRISDEAITYDEINCVLSSIKTEKKE' A
#
# COMPACT_ATOMS: atom_id res chain seq x y z
N MET A 1 11.20 13.16 21.14
CA MET A 1 11.64 11.81 20.75
C MET A 1 10.46 10.87 20.90
N ALA A 2 9.96 10.32 19.79
CA ALA A 2 8.69 9.62 19.69
C ALA A 2 8.74 8.22 20.35
N GLN A 3 8.75 8.17 21.68
CA GLN A 3 8.58 6.96 22.47
C GLN A 3 7.21 6.99 23.13
N HIS A 4 6.09 6.91 22.39
CA HIS A 4 4.80 6.85 23.10
C HIS A 4 3.59 6.36 22.31
N ARG A 5 3.69 5.29 21.52
CA ARG A 5 2.51 4.51 21.17
C ARG A 5 2.91 3.04 21.03
N ASN A 6 2.40 2.19 21.92
CA ASN A 6 2.49 0.73 21.83
C ASN A 6 1.62 0.23 20.66
N ILE A 7 1.87 0.77 19.46
CA ILE A 7 1.13 0.47 18.25
C ILE A 7 2.05 -0.40 17.41
N LYS A 8 1.59 -1.62 17.14
CA LYS A 8 2.30 -2.54 16.25
C LYS A 8 2.43 -1.88 14.88
N GLU A 9 3.56 -2.06 14.22
CA GLU A 9 3.80 -1.51 12.88
C GLU A 9 2.69 -1.92 11.90
N SER A 10 2.18 -3.15 12.00
CA SER A 10 1.02 -3.62 11.21
C SER A 10 -0.23 -2.75 11.39
N THR A 11 -0.46 -2.20 12.60
CA THR A 11 -1.59 -1.29 12.86
C THR A 11 -1.37 0.08 12.22
N VAL A 12 -0.12 0.54 12.12
CA VAL A 12 0.21 1.79 11.42
C VAL A 12 -0.09 1.64 9.93
N TRP A 13 0.34 0.54 9.33
CA TRP A 13 0.07 0.24 7.92
C TRP A 13 -1.42 0.10 7.61
N GLU A 14 -2.18 -0.58 8.46
CA GLU A 14 -3.63 -0.66 8.30
C GLU A 14 -4.30 0.72 8.40
N HIS A 15 -3.82 1.56 9.31
CA HIS A 15 -4.32 2.93 9.44
C HIS A 15 -3.97 3.78 8.21
N LEU A 16 -2.74 3.69 7.70
CA LEU A 16 -2.31 4.37 6.48
C LEU A 16 -3.16 3.95 5.28
N ALA A 17 -3.40 2.64 5.11
CA ALA A 17 -4.25 2.12 4.04
C ALA A 17 -5.67 2.72 4.11
N LYS A 18 -6.26 2.81 5.32
CA LYS A 18 -7.56 3.47 5.52
C LYS A 18 -7.51 4.95 5.16
N LEU A 19 -6.48 5.69 5.60
CA LEU A 19 -6.33 7.11 5.26
C LEU A 19 -6.23 7.33 3.74
N ILE A 20 -5.54 6.42 3.04
CA ILE A 20 -5.44 6.42 1.58
C ILE A 20 -6.80 6.12 0.94
N GLU A 21 -7.54 5.13 1.43
CA GLU A 21 -8.91 4.83 0.94
C GLU A 21 -9.85 6.02 1.12
N HIS A 22 -9.73 6.76 2.22
CA HIS A 22 -10.53 7.94 2.52
C HIS A 22 -10.04 9.22 1.82
N HIS A 23 -9.07 9.15 0.90
CA HIS A 23 -8.43 10.30 0.24
C HIS A 23 -7.82 11.33 1.21
N GLN A 24 -7.63 10.96 2.48
CA GLN A 24 -7.02 11.80 3.51
C GLN A 24 -5.50 11.76 3.44
N CYS A 25 -4.91 10.74 2.81
CA CYS A 25 -3.49 10.63 2.58
C CYS A 25 -3.20 10.18 1.15
N LYS A 26 -2.16 10.74 0.53
CA LYS A 26 -1.70 10.30 -0.79
C LYS A 26 -0.73 9.15 -0.61
N ILE A 27 -0.90 8.09 -1.41
CA ILE A 27 0.04 6.97 -1.41
C ILE A 27 1.50 7.41 -1.63
N ASN A 28 1.71 8.49 -2.39
CA ASN A 28 3.03 9.08 -2.65
C ASN A 28 3.70 9.74 -1.43
N ASP A 29 2.95 9.98 -0.35
CA ASP A 29 3.49 10.48 0.91
C ASP A 29 3.97 9.31 1.81
N VAL A 30 3.35 8.14 1.63
CA VAL A 30 3.67 6.91 2.36
C VAL A 30 4.82 6.15 1.70
N LEU A 31 4.80 6.09 0.37
CA LEU A 31 5.73 5.30 -0.44
C LEU A 31 6.33 6.14 -1.56
N PRO A 32 7.58 5.86 -1.94
CA PRO A 32 8.17 6.52 -3.09
C PRO A 32 7.42 6.14 -4.37
N LYS A 33 7.19 7.14 -5.21
CA LYS A 33 6.56 7.02 -6.54
C LYS A 33 7.06 5.83 -7.36
N ASP A 34 8.36 5.57 -7.31
CA ASP A 34 9.00 4.49 -8.06
C ASP A 34 8.46 3.11 -7.66
N LYS A 35 8.42 2.83 -6.35
CA LYS A 35 7.83 1.59 -5.80
C LYS A 35 6.33 1.50 -6.12
N ILE A 36 5.60 2.61 -5.99
CA ILE A 36 4.16 2.63 -6.28
C ILE A 36 3.92 2.26 -7.74
N ASN A 37 4.68 2.86 -8.66
CA ASN A 37 4.57 2.58 -10.08
C ASN A 37 4.95 1.13 -10.38
N TYR A 38 6.02 0.62 -9.75
CA TYR A 38 6.44 -0.77 -9.90
C TYR A 38 5.36 -1.76 -9.43
N ILE A 39 4.74 -1.51 -8.27
CA ILE A 39 3.63 -2.33 -7.75
C ILE A 39 2.42 -2.22 -8.68
N LYS A 40 2.05 -0.99 -9.09
CA LYS A 40 0.93 -0.74 -10.02
C LYS A 40 1.13 -1.47 -11.36
N GLN A 41 2.35 -1.53 -11.90
CA GLN A 41 2.65 -2.22 -13.15
C GLN A 41 2.58 -3.75 -13.05
N ASN A 42 2.97 -4.31 -11.89
CA ASN A 42 2.89 -5.75 -11.65
C ASN A 42 1.47 -6.22 -11.27
N MET A 43 0.63 -5.28 -10.84
CA MET A 43 -0.76 -5.52 -10.48
C MET A 43 -1.65 -5.43 -11.73
N LYS A 44 -2.20 -6.55 -12.17
CA LYS A 44 -3.04 -6.61 -13.39
C LYS A 44 -4.48 -6.23 -13.11
N SER A 45 -4.99 -6.56 -11.92
CA SER A 45 -6.40 -6.37 -11.59
C SER A 45 -6.61 -5.94 -10.14
N LYS A 46 -7.69 -5.20 -9.86
CA LYS A 46 -8.03 -4.75 -8.49
C LYS A 46 -8.34 -5.90 -7.53
N ALA A 47 -8.69 -7.04 -8.09
CA ALA A 47 -8.99 -8.28 -7.39
C ALA A 47 -7.74 -9.17 -7.22
N ASP A 48 -6.57 -8.74 -7.74
CA ASP A 48 -5.33 -9.43 -7.44
C ASP A 48 -5.14 -9.48 -5.91
N SER A 49 -4.86 -10.68 -5.42
CA SER A 49 -4.58 -10.89 -4.00
C SER A 49 -3.17 -10.42 -3.68
N LEU A 50 -2.95 -9.92 -2.46
CA LEU A 50 -1.63 -9.45 -2.01
C LEU A 50 -0.52 -10.49 -2.27
N LYS A 51 -0.84 -11.77 -2.07
CA LYS A 51 0.06 -12.91 -2.35
C LYS A 51 0.41 -13.03 -3.83
N ASP A 52 -0.53 -12.78 -4.73
CA ASP A 52 -0.29 -12.89 -6.17
C ASP A 52 0.58 -11.72 -6.66
N VAL A 53 0.26 -10.50 -6.22
CA VAL A 53 1.07 -9.31 -6.52
C VAL A 53 2.49 -9.48 -5.98
N LYS A 54 2.65 -9.92 -4.73
CA LYS A 54 3.96 -10.20 -4.13
C LYS A 54 4.71 -11.32 -4.84
N LYS A 55 4.02 -12.30 -5.42
CA LYS A 55 4.63 -13.37 -6.21
C LYS A 55 5.14 -12.87 -7.57
N ARG A 56 4.47 -11.88 -8.16
CA ARG A 56 4.91 -11.23 -9.42
C ARG A 56 6.07 -10.26 -9.18
N ILE A 57 6.06 -9.59 -8.04
CA ILE A 57 7.13 -8.71 -7.59
C ILE A 57 8.30 -9.58 -7.09
N SER A 58 9.39 -9.63 -7.86
CA SER A 58 10.62 -10.30 -7.41
C SER A 58 11.40 -9.50 -6.36
N ASP A 59 10.98 -8.26 -6.10
CA ASP A 59 11.63 -7.38 -5.14
C ASP A 59 11.29 -7.79 -3.70
N GLU A 60 12.29 -8.24 -2.94
CA GLU A 60 12.13 -8.64 -1.55
C GLU A 60 11.89 -7.44 -0.62
N ALA A 61 12.36 -6.25 -1.00
CA ALA A 61 12.21 -5.02 -0.22
C ALA A 61 10.81 -4.40 -0.29
N ILE A 62 9.89 -4.98 -1.06
CA ILE A 62 8.46 -4.61 -1.07
C ILE A 62 7.68 -5.52 -0.13
N THR A 63 7.21 -4.99 0.98
CA THR A 63 6.43 -5.76 1.96
C THR A 63 4.96 -5.90 1.55
N TYR A 64 4.26 -6.85 2.17
CA TYR A 64 2.82 -7.04 1.96
C TYR A 64 2.01 -5.78 2.33
N ASP A 65 2.44 -5.05 3.36
CA ASP A 65 1.80 -3.82 3.81
C ASP A 65 1.91 -2.69 2.78
N GLU A 66 3.06 -2.56 2.11
CA GLU A 66 3.27 -1.60 1.03
C GLU A 66 2.35 -1.90 -0.16
N ILE A 67 2.26 -3.18 -0.54
CA ILE A 67 1.35 -3.64 -1.60
C ILE A 67 -0.09 -3.34 -1.21
N ASN A 68 -0.47 -3.56 0.05
CA ASN A 68 -1.81 -3.29 0.56
C ASN A 68 -2.16 -1.80 0.48
N CYS A 69 -1.25 -0.91 0.85
CA CYS A 69 -1.46 0.55 0.71
C CYS A 69 -1.67 0.96 -0.75
N VAL A 70 -0.87 0.42 -1.68
CA VAL A 70 -1.04 0.70 -3.12
C VAL A 70 -2.36 0.16 -3.65
N LEU A 71 -2.75 -1.04 -3.22
CA LEU A 71 -4.00 -1.68 -3.59
C LEU A 71 -5.22 -0.88 -3.11
N SER A 72 -5.18 -0.38 -1.87
CA SER A 72 -6.16 0.55 -1.30
C SER A 72 -6.30 1.83 -2.12
N SER A 73 -5.18 2.44 -2.55
CA SER A 73 -5.20 3.62 -3.46
C SER A 73 -5.92 3.32 -4.78
N ILE A 74 -5.64 2.18 -5.41
CA ILE A 74 -6.24 1.82 -6.71
C ILE A 74 -7.73 1.49 -6.59
N LYS A 75 -8.13 0.86 -5.47
CA LYS A 75 -9.54 0.56 -5.18
C LYS A 75 -10.37 1.84 -5.05
N THR A 76 -9.82 2.87 -4.41
CA THR A 76 -10.52 4.13 -4.19
C THR A 76 -10.51 5.05 -5.43
N GLU A 77 -9.41 5.09 -6.20
CA GLU A 77 -9.28 5.90 -7.43
C GLU A 77 -10.32 5.58 -8.54
N LYS A 78 -11.02 4.45 -8.50
CA LYS A 78 -12.04 4.07 -9.50
C LYS A 78 -13.48 4.21 -9.00
N LYS A 79 -13.71 4.99 -7.95
CA LYS A 79 -15.05 5.27 -7.41
C LYS A 79 -15.68 6.56 -7.96
N GLU A 80 -15.13 7.09 -9.05
CA GLU A 80 -15.67 8.20 -9.82
C GLU A 80 -16.05 7.74 -11.24
#